data_AF-A0A3N4VAR5-F1
#
_entry.id   AF-A0A3N4VAR5-F1
#
_cell.length_a   1.000
_cell.length_b   1.000
_cell.length_c   1.000
_cell.angle_alpha   90.00
_cell.angle_beta   90.00
_cell.angle_gamma   90.00
#
_symmetry.space_group_name_H-M   'P 1'
#
loop_
_entity.id
_entity.type
_entity.pdbx_description
1 polymer ?
#
loop_
_entity_poly.entity_id
_entity_poly.type
_entity_poly.pdbx_seq_one_letter_code
_entity_poly.pdbx_strand_id
1 'polypeptide(L)' 'MRTWEDVKATLSELRDDVPRMLREHPDRSGFYEAFSRAADRILGEVPAHLYESAVAEVSAILHDFEVADDGQD' A
#
# COMPACT_ATOMS: atom_id res chain seq x y z
N MET A 1 16.68 -14.54 -1.47
CA MET A 1 15.35 -14.82 -0.91
C MET A 1 14.95 -13.57 -0.14
N ARG A 2 13.81 -12.93 -0.47
CA ARG A 2 13.33 -11.77 0.31
C ARG A 2 13.08 -12.21 1.75
N THR A 3 13.53 -11.41 2.69
CA THR A 3 13.20 -11.53 4.11
C THR A 3 11.96 -10.70 4.43
N TRP A 4 11.40 -10.88 5.63
CA TRP A 4 10.33 -10.02 6.11
C TRP A 4 10.76 -8.55 6.22
N GLU A 5 12.03 -8.28 6.53
CA GLU A 5 12.55 -6.91 6.61
C GLU A 5 12.59 -6.23 5.24
N ASP A 6 12.96 -6.97 4.19
CA ASP A 6 12.90 -6.46 2.80
C ASP A 6 11.45 -6.12 2.41
N VAL A 7 10.50 -6.99 2.75
CA VAL A 7 9.07 -6.79 2.46
C VAL A 7 8.53 -5.55 3.19
N LYS A 8 8.87 -5.38 4.48
CA LYS A 8 8.49 -4.19 5.25
C LYS A 8 9.08 -2.89 4.69
N ALA A 9 10.32 -2.93 4.19
CA ALA A 9 10.93 -1.76 3.57
C ALA A 9 10.13 -1.33 2.33
N THR A 10 9.80 -2.27 1.44
CA THR A 10 8.98 -1.98 0.24
C THR A 10 7.56 -1.53 0.59
N LEU A 11 6.94 -2.08 1.63
CA LEU A 11 5.63 -1.62 2.11
C LEU A 11 5.68 -0.23 2.74
N SER A 12 6.80 0.13 3.37
CA SER A 12 7.02 1.48 3.89
C SER A 12 7.14 2.49 2.75
N GLU A 13 7.86 2.14 1.67
CA GLU A 13 7.90 2.94 0.45
C GLU A 13 6.50 3.15 -0.16
N LEU A 14 5.66 2.09 -0.19
CA LEU A 14 4.26 2.21 -0.64
C LEU A 14 3.47 3.22 0.22
N ARG A 15 3.60 3.15 1.55
CA ARG A 15 2.93 4.08 2.47
C ARG A 15 3.38 5.53 2.22
N ASP A 16 4.69 5.75 2.04
CA ASP A 16 5.23 7.09 1.78
C ASP A 16 4.80 7.64 0.40
N ASP A 17 4.48 6.77 -0.56
CA ASP A 17 3.99 7.13 -1.88
C ASP A 17 2.49 7.47 -1.91
N VAL A 18 1.69 7.07 -0.91
CA VAL A 18 0.24 7.34 -0.86
C VAL A 18 -0.10 8.84 -1.06
N PRO A 19 0.54 9.80 -0.35
CA PRO A 19 0.30 11.23 -0.57
C PRO A 19 0.69 11.73 -1.96
N ARG A 20 1.66 11.08 -2.62
CA ARG A 20 2.03 11.39 -4.01
C ARG A 20 0.97 10.86 -4.97
N MET A 21 0.52 9.63 -4.79
CA MET A 21 -0.56 9.01 -5.60
C MET A 21 -1.85 9.82 -5.54
N LEU A 22 -2.22 10.36 -4.37
CA LEU A 22 -3.39 11.23 -4.22
C LEU A 22 -3.26 12.57 -4.97
N ARG A 23 -2.05 13.15 -4.99
CA ARG A 23 -1.81 14.38 -5.77
C ARG A 23 -1.85 14.13 -7.27
N GLU A 24 -1.38 12.97 -7.71
CA GLU A 24 -1.40 12.55 -9.12
C GLU A 24 -2.82 12.10 -9.56
N HIS A 25 -3.57 11.49 -8.65
CA HIS A 25 -4.92 10.94 -8.84
C HIS A 25 -5.85 11.43 -7.71
N PRO A 26 -6.37 12.67 -7.81
CA PRO A 26 -7.20 13.26 -6.76
C PRO A 26 -8.60 12.64 -6.66
N ASP A 27 -9.05 11.94 -7.70
CA ASP A 27 -10.28 11.16 -7.63
C ASP A 27 -10.04 9.80 -6.99
N ARG A 28 -11.01 9.36 -6.18
CA ARG A 28 -10.91 8.10 -5.43
C ARG A 28 -10.65 6.90 -6.35
N SER A 29 -11.32 6.82 -7.50
CA SER A 29 -11.17 5.69 -8.43
C SER A 29 -9.76 5.58 -9.00
N GLY A 30 -9.17 6.69 -9.44
CA GLY A 30 -7.80 6.78 -9.93
C GLY A 30 -6.78 6.45 -8.83
N PHE A 31 -7.00 6.95 -7.62
CA PHE A 31 -6.17 6.62 -6.47
C PHE A 31 -6.18 5.11 -6.17
N TYR A 32 -7.36 4.50 -6.02
CA TYR A 32 -7.45 3.06 -5.72
C TYR A 32 -6.85 2.20 -6.85
N GLU A 33 -7.00 2.61 -8.12
CA GLU A 33 -6.34 1.91 -9.24
C GLU A 33 -4.81 2.01 -9.14
N ALA A 34 -4.27 3.20 -8.87
CA ALA A 34 -2.83 3.42 -8.73
C ALA A 34 -2.27 2.64 -7.53
N PHE A 35 -2.95 2.71 -6.38
CA PHE A 35 -2.58 1.99 -5.16
C PHE A 35 -2.63 0.47 -5.37
N SER A 36 -3.71 -0.06 -5.95
CA SER A 36 -3.84 -1.51 -6.23
C SER A 36 -2.72 -1.98 -7.14
N ARG A 37 -2.40 -1.25 -8.22
CA ARG A 37 -1.30 -1.63 -9.12
C ARG A 37 0.06 -1.66 -8.42
N ALA A 38 0.31 -0.70 -7.52
CA ALA A 38 1.54 -0.67 -6.75
C ALA A 38 1.60 -1.85 -5.75
N ALA A 39 0.51 -2.09 -5.03
CA ALA A 39 0.39 -3.21 -4.10
C ALA A 39 0.54 -4.58 -4.81
N ASP A 40 -0.13 -4.80 -5.94
CA ASP A 40 -0.03 -6.02 -6.74
C ASP A 40 1.41 -6.32 -7.17
N ARG A 41 2.16 -5.30 -7.59
CA ARG A 41 3.58 -5.45 -7.95
C ARG A 41 4.39 -5.94 -6.75
N ILE A 42 4.18 -5.34 -5.57
CA ILE A 42 4.90 -5.70 -4.34
C ILE A 42 4.55 -7.14 -3.95
N LEU A 43 3.26 -7.46 -3.87
CA LEU A 43 2.74 -8.76 -3.46
C LEU A 43 3.15 -9.88 -4.42
N GLY A 44 3.26 -9.61 -5.73
CA GLY A 44 3.74 -10.56 -6.73
C GLY A 44 5.19 -11.03 -6.52
N GLU A 45 5.97 -10.27 -5.76
CA GLU A 45 7.37 -10.59 -5.42
C GLU A 45 7.53 -11.15 -4.00
N VAL A 46 6.44 -11.20 -3.20
CA VAL A 46 6.46 -11.71 -1.83
C VAL A 46 6.45 -13.24 -1.84
N PRO A 47 7.34 -13.92 -1.10
CA PRO A 47 7.31 -15.37 -1.01
C PRO A 47 6.05 -15.83 -0.25
N ALA A 48 5.48 -16.98 -0.65
CA ALA A 48 4.17 -17.45 -0.18
C ALA A 48 3.99 -17.45 1.36
N HIS A 49 5.02 -17.83 2.12
CA HIS A 49 4.98 -17.85 3.60
C HIS A 49 4.88 -16.46 4.26
N LEU A 50 5.12 -15.38 3.52
CA LEU A 50 4.98 -13.99 3.98
C LEU A 50 3.79 -13.27 3.33
N TYR A 51 3.10 -13.91 2.39
CA TYR A 51 2.07 -13.28 1.57
C TYR A 51 0.90 -12.76 2.42
N GLU A 52 0.38 -13.57 3.34
CA GLU A 52 -0.73 -13.17 4.21
C GLU A 52 -0.35 -11.97 5.10
N SER A 53 0.87 -11.95 5.64
CA SER A 53 1.37 -10.81 6.40
C SER A 53 1.52 -9.56 5.55
N ALA A 54 2.01 -9.69 4.31
CA ALA A 54 2.13 -8.55 3.40
C ALA A 54 0.76 -7.99 2.99
N VAL A 55 -0.24 -8.83 2.74
CA VAL A 55 -1.61 -8.41 2.45
C VAL A 55 -2.23 -7.65 3.63
N ALA A 56 -2.00 -8.13 4.85
CA ALA A 56 -2.47 -7.45 6.06
C ALA A 56 -1.87 -6.04 6.18
N GLU A 57 -0.57 -5.88 5.93
CA GLU A 57 0.10 -4.57 5.97
C GLU A 57 -0.40 -3.64 4.86
N VAL A 58 -0.57 -4.13 3.62
CA VAL A 58 -1.18 -3.33 2.53
C VAL A 58 -2.56 -2.83 2.92
N SER A 59 -3.38 -3.70 3.53
CA SER A 59 -4.74 -3.35 3.97
C SER A 59 -4.69 -2.30 5.10
N ALA A 60 -3.74 -2.42 6.02
CA ALA A 60 -3.53 -1.44 7.09
C ALA A 60 -3.12 -0.06 6.54
N ILE A 61 -2.22 -0.03 5.54
CA ILE A 61 -1.82 1.23 4.88
C ILE A 61 -3.04 1.94 4.27
N LEU A 62 -3.90 1.19 3.57
CA LEU A 62 -5.10 1.75 2.95
C LEU A 62 -6.08 2.26 4.00
N HIS A 63 -6.34 1.46 5.04
CA HIS A 63 -7.23 1.84 6.13
C HIS A 63 -6.74 3.07 6.89
N ASP A 64 -5.45 3.15 7.22
CA ASP A 64 -4.86 4.33 7.88
C ASP A 64 -5.05 5.60 7.06
N PHE A 65 -4.96 5.48 5.73
CA PHE A 65 -5.27 6.58 4.83
C PHE A 65 -6.76 6.97 4.88
N GLU A 66 -7.68 6.00 4.77
CA GLU A 66 -9.12 6.27 4.78
C GLU A 66 -9.57 6.92 6.09
N VAL A 67 -9.01 6.51 7.23
CA VAL A 67 -9.26 7.14 8.53
C VAL A 67 -8.73 8.57 8.59
N ALA A 68 -7.57 8.85 7.97
CA ALA A 68 -7.00 10.19 7.93
C ALA A 68 -7.77 11.14 6.99
N ASP A 69 -8.36 10.62 5.91
CA ASP A 69 -9.24 11.35 4.98
C ASP A 69 -10.59 11.71 5.65
N ASP A 70 -11.22 10.74 6.33
CA ASP A 70 -12.53 10.89 6.98
C ASP A 70 -12.49 11.80 8.22
N GLY A 71 -11.32 11.94 8.86
CA GLY A 71 -11.10 12.80 10.03
C GLY A 71 -10.96 14.31 9.73
N GLN A 72 -11.01 14.72 8.45
CA GLN A 72 -11.01 16.12 8.04
C GLN A 72 -12.42 16.59 7.62
N ASP A 73 -13.37 16.55 8.56
CA ASP A 73 -14.71 17.16 8.42
C ASP A 73 -14.97 18.17 9.55
#